data_AF-A0A1J5RBL2-F1
#
_entry.id   AF-A0A1J5RBL2-F1
#
_cell.length_a   1.000
_cell.length_b   1.000
_cell.length_c   1.000
_cell.angle_alpha   90.00
_cell.angle_beta   90.00
_cell.angle_gamma   90.00
#
_symmetry.space_group_name_H-M   'P 1'
#
loop_
_entity.id
_entity.type
_entity.pdbx_description
1 polymer ?
#
loop_
_entity_poly.entity_id
_entity_poly.type
_entity_poly.pdbx_seq_one_letter_code
_entity_poly.pdbx_strand_id
1 'polypeptide(L)'
;MCFSATVSYSAAAVLVPTGLYAVQQARRSRSPYWTWGLIPVFFGLQQAFEGRVWQELDAGNVHAAVPFALGFHFFSHFLWLWWLGLSSYVVEPGNIRRMVIGGCTIFGAFAGTLVFSVMLSHPEWMNIAIREHSIVYKFSVPYRDSIHLPITPAALYALTTLVPLFLSSHRLIKIFGLLVALSSVLASAIYGYAYISVWCFFAALISLYLVYMVRSLVAKSKPITV
;
A
#
# COMPACT_ATOMS: atom_id res chain seq x y z
N MET A 1 1.95 -0.19 20.52
CA MET A 1 0.55 -0.23 20.03
C MET A 1 0.09 -1.68 20.06
N CYS A 2 -1.11 -1.98 20.53
CA CYS A 2 -1.66 -3.34 20.51
C CYS A 2 -2.53 -3.47 19.26
N PHE A 3 -2.04 -4.18 18.25
CA PHE A 3 -2.85 -4.49 17.07
C PHE A 3 -3.81 -5.62 17.40
N SER A 4 -4.98 -5.63 16.74
CA SER A 4 -6.03 -6.63 16.94
C SER A 4 -6.99 -6.62 15.75
N ALA A 5 -7.84 -7.65 15.66
CA ALA A 5 -8.93 -7.70 14.68
C ALA A 5 -9.79 -6.43 14.70
N THR A 6 -10.17 -5.96 15.89
CA THR A 6 -11.00 -4.76 16.07
C THR A 6 -10.34 -3.52 15.50
N VAL A 7 -9.04 -3.33 15.72
CA VAL A 7 -8.28 -2.19 15.18
C VAL A 7 -8.27 -2.24 13.64
N SER A 8 -7.97 -3.41 13.06
CA SER A 8 -7.95 -3.57 11.60
C SER A 8 -9.33 -3.36 10.95
N TYR A 9 -10.40 -3.92 11.53
CA TYR A 9 -11.76 -3.68 11.02
C TYR A 9 -12.25 -2.25 11.22
N SER A 10 -11.86 -1.59 12.31
CA SER A 10 -12.17 -0.18 12.52
C SER A 10 -11.49 0.70 11.46
N ALA A 11 -10.22 0.41 11.15
CA ALA A 11 -9.51 1.08 10.05
C ALA A 11 -10.25 0.86 8.72
N ALA A 12 -10.66 -0.38 8.41
CA ALA A 12 -11.43 -0.68 7.21
C ALA A 12 -12.75 0.10 7.13
N ALA A 13 -13.51 0.14 8.23
CA ALA A 13 -14.78 0.84 8.34
C ALA A 13 -14.67 2.36 8.15
N VAL A 14 -13.52 2.96 8.46
CA VAL A 14 -13.25 4.40 8.22
C VAL A 14 -12.71 4.64 6.81
N LEU A 15 -11.76 3.81 6.37
CA LEU A 15 -11.00 4.02 5.13
C LEU A 15 -11.84 3.78 3.87
N VAL A 16 -12.67 2.73 3.86
CA VAL A 16 -13.50 2.42 2.70
C VAL A 16 -14.50 3.55 2.40
N PRO A 17 -15.33 4.01 3.35
CA PRO A 17 -16.29 5.08 3.06
C PRO A 17 -15.63 6.41 2.71
N THR A 18 -14.55 6.79 3.42
CA THR A 18 -13.85 8.05 3.16
C THR A 18 -13.12 8.04 1.80
N GLY A 19 -12.56 6.90 1.41
CA GLY A 19 -12.01 6.69 0.07
C GLY A 19 -13.08 6.75 -1.02
N LEU A 20 -14.21 6.06 -0.85
CA LEU A 20 -15.34 6.11 -1.79
C LEU A 20 -15.88 7.54 -1.97
N TYR A 21 -15.95 8.31 -0.88
CA TYR A 21 -16.28 9.73 -0.94
C TYR A 21 -15.28 10.53 -1.79
N ALA A 22 -13.97 10.32 -1.61
CA ALA A 22 -12.95 10.98 -2.42
C ALA A 22 -13.04 10.59 -3.91
N VAL A 23 -13.29 9.31 -4.21
CA VAL A 23 -13.53 8.82 -5.58
C VAL A 23 -14.74 9.51 -6.19
N GLN A 24 -15.85 9.60 -5.46
CA GLN A 24 -17.08 10.23 -5.93
C GLN A 24 -16.86 11.72 -6.24
N GLN A 25 -16.14 12.45 -5.38
CA GLN A 25 -15.79 13.84 -5.61
C GLN A 25 -14.96 14.04 -6.88
N ALA A 26 -13.92 13.23 -7.06
CA ALA A 26 -13.06 13.31 -8.23
C ALA A 26 -13.82 12.98 -9.52
N ARG A 27 -14.64 11.91 -9.51
CA ARG A 27 -15.43 11.49 -10.67
C ARG A 27 -16.48 12.53 -11.08
N ARG A 28 -17.20 13.12 -10.12
CA ARG A 28 -18.19 14.18 -10.40
C ARG A 28 -17.57 15.39 -11.09
N SER A 29 -16.31 15.68 -10.78
CA SER A 29 -15.57 16.79 -11.38
C SER A 29 -14.74 16.37 -12.60
N ARG A 30 -14.95 15.15 -13.13
CA ARG A 30 -14.17 14.52 -14.22
C ARG A 30 -12.66 14.62 -14.02
N SER A 31 -12.23 14.59 -12.77
CA SER A 31 -10.85 14.81 -12.39
C SER A 31 -10.08 13.49 -12.37
N PRO A 32 -8.85 13.43 -12.92
CA PRO A 32 -8.04 12.22 -12.94
C PRO A 32 -7.62 11.73 -11.53
N TYR A 33 -7.82 12.52 -10.47
CA TYR A 33 -7.48 12.16 -9.09
C TYR A 33 -8.35 11.05 -8.47
N TRP A 34 -9.29 10.46 -9.22
CA TRP A 34 -10.10 9.34 -8.71
C TRP A 34 -9.25 8.10 -8.38
N THR A 35 -8.12 7.90 -9.07
CA THR A 35 -7.15 6.83 -8.79
C THR A 35 -6.52 6.97 -7.40
N TRP A 36 -6.24 8.21 -6.99
CA TRP A 36 -5.78 8.54 -5.63
C TRP A 36 -6.86 8.32 -4.57
N GLY A 37 -8.13 8.60 -4.91
CA GLY A 37 -9.27 8.33 -4.04
C GLY A 37 -9.49 6.83 -3.75
N LEU A 38 -9.00 5.93 -4.61
CA LEU A 38 -9.07 4.48 -4.38
C LEU A 38 -8.06 3.97 -3.37
N ILE A 39 -6.97 4.71 -3.10
CA ILE A 39 -5.91 4.26 -2.19
C ILE A 39 -6.44 3.99 -0.77
N PRO A 40 -7.24 4.88 -0.13
CA PRO A 40 -7.87 4.56 1.15
C PRO A 40 -8.80 3.35 1.07
N VAL A 41 -9.55 3.18 -0.02
CA VAL A 41 -10.42 2.00 -0.20
C VAL A 41 -9.60 0.71 -0.19
N PHE A 42 -8.49 0.67 -0.93
CA PHE A 42 -7.60 -0.47 -0.99
C PHE A 42 -6.90 -0.74 0.34
N PHE A 43 -6.44 0.28 1.05
CA PHE A 43 -5.93 0.09 2.42
C PHE A 43 -7.02 -0.43 3.37
N GLY A 44 -8.26 0.03 3.23
CA GLY A 44 -9.38 -0.48 4.02
C GLY A 44 -9.66 -1.96 3.74
N LEU A 45 -9.65 -2.38 2.47
CA LEU A 45 -9.76 -3.79 2.10
C LEU A 45 -8.58 -4.61 2.63
N GLN A 46 -7.35 -4.10 2.49
CA GLN A 46 -6.15 -4.71 3.04
C GLN A 46 -6.27 -4.91 4.56
N GLN A 47 -6.76 -3.91 5.29
CA GLN A 47 -6.99 -4.01 6.73
C GLN A 47 -8.13 -4.99 7.07
N ALA A 48 -9.18 -5.10 6.24
CA ALA A 48 -10.20 -6.13 6.45
C ALA A 48 -9.62 -7.57 6.32
N PHE A 49 -8.71 -7.80 5.36
CA PHE A 49 -7.97 -9.07 5.27
C PHE A 49 -7.13 -9.33 6.51
N GLU A 50 -6.39 -8.34 7.00
CA GLU A 50 -5.59 -8.47 8.23
C GLU A 50 -6.45 -8.71 9.48
N GLY A 51 -7.62 -8.08 9.57
CA GLY A 51 -8.60 -8.34 10.62
C GLY A 51 -9.06 -9.79 10.63
N ARG A 52 -9.19 -10.41 9.44
CA ARG A 52 -9.55 -11.83 9.33
C ARG A 52 -8.39 -12.75 9.69
N VAL A 53 -7.15 -12.36 9.37
CA VAL A 53 -5.95 -13.06 9.85
C VAL A 53 -5.93 -13.10 11.37
N TRP A 54 -6.17 -11.97 12.04
CA TRP A 54 -6.28 -11.92 13.51
C TRP A 54 -7.31 -12.92 14.05
N GLN A 55 -8.53 -12.93 13.49
CA GLN A 55 -9.58 -13.84 13.92
C GLN A 55 -9.20 -15.32 13.79
N GLU A 56 -8.55 -15.71 12.70
CA GLU A 56 -8.12 -17.09 12.51
C GLU A 56 -6.98 -17.47 13.46
N LEU A 57 -6.05 -16.57 13.73
CA LEU A 57 -4.98 -16.79 14.70
C LEU A 57 -5.53 -16.90 16.13
N ASP A 58 -6.47 -16.05 16.52
CA ASP A 58 -7.14 -16.09 17.82
C ASP A 58 -7.97 -17.37 17.99
N ALA A 59 -8.52 -17.91 16.89
CA ALA A 59 -9.21 -19.20 16.86
C ALA A 59 -8.26 -20.42 16.85
N GLY A 60 -6.94 -20.21 16.81
CA GLY A 60 -5.93 -21.28 16.73
C GLY A 60 -5.79 -21.92 15.33
N ASN A 61 -6.41 -21.35 14.30
CA ASN A 61 -6.49 -21.90 12.95
C ASN A 61 -5.47 -21.26 12.00
N VAL A 62 -4.18 -21.46 12.26
CA VAL A 62 -3.10 -20.83 11.47
C VAL A 62 -3.22 -21.10 9.97
N HIS A 63 -3.58 -22.32 9.57
CA HIS A 63 -3.76 -22.67 8.15
C HIS A 63 -4.91 -21.91 7.49
N ALA A 64 -6.01 -21.67 8.21
CA ALA A 64 -7.13 -20.90 7.70
C ALA A 64 -6.80 -19.40 7.56
N ALA A 65 -5.78 -18.91 8.27
CA ALA A 65 -5.30 -17.54 8.16
C ALA A 65 -4.54 -17.28 6.84
N VAL A 66 -3.96 -18.32 6.21
CA VAL A 66 -3.07 -18.18 5.04
C VAL A 66 -3.75 -17.51 3.84
N PRO A 67 -4.96 -17.90 3.39
CA PRO A 67 -5.63 -17.22 2.29
C PRO A 67 -5.87 -15.72 2.55
N PHE A 68 -6.20 -15.36 3.80
CA PHE A 68 -6.40 -13.95 4.18
C PHE A 68 -5.06 -13.19 4.24
N ALA A 69 -3.98 -13.83 4.69
CA ALA A 69 -2.65 -13.27 4.64
C ALA A 69 -2.19 -13.04 3.19
N LEU A 70 -2.48 -13.97 2.27
CA LEU A 70 -2.23 -13.78 0.84
C LEU A 70 -3.07 -12.63 0.28
N GLY A 71 -4.34 -12.50 0.68
CA GLY A 71 -5.18 -11.35 0.35
C GLY A 71 -4.61 -10.02 0.85
N PHE A 72 -4.05 -9.97 2.06
CA PHE A 72 -3.32 -8.82 2.57
C PHE A 72 -2.04 -8.54 1.74
N HIS A 73 -1.30 -9.59 1.38
CA HIS A 73 -0.07 -9.48 0.59
C HIS A 73 -0.31 -9.13 -0.87
N PHE A 74 -1.49 -9.39 -1.43
CA PHE A 74 -1.87 -8.89 -2.75
C PHE A 74 -1.72 -7.36 -2.82
N PHE A 75 -2.13 -6.65 -1.76
CA PHE A 75 -1.96 -5.21 -1.71
C PHE A 75 -0.48 -4.84 -1.53
N SER A 76 0.17 -5.40 -0.51
CA SER A 76 1.54 -5.02 -0.17
C SER A 76 2.56 -5.43 -1.22
N HIS A 77 2.54 -6.65 -1.74
CA HIS A 77 3.56 -7.21 -2.63
C HIS A 77 3.18 -7.23 -4.11
N PHE A 78 1.99 -6.76 -4.48
CA PHE A 78 1.61 -6.59 -5.88
C PHE A 78 1.03 -5.20 -6.17
N LEU A 79 -0.13 -4.87 -5.61
CA LEU A 79 -0.87 -3.66 -5.98
C LEU A 79 -0.05 -2.37 -5.78
N TRP A 80 0.55 -2.19 -4.60
CA TRP A 80 1.22 -0.92 -4.27
C TRP A 80 2.47 -0.65 -5.11
N LEU A 81 3.12 -1.69 -5.62
CA LEU A 81 4.33 -1.58 -6.45
C LEU A 81 4.07 -0.83 -7.76
N TRP A 82 2.81 -0.79 -8.24
CA TRP A 82 2.46 -0.09 -9.48
C TRP A 82 1.31 0.90 -9.32
N TRP A 83 0.40 0.72 -8.37
CA TRP A 83 -0.78 1.59 -8.26
C TRP A 83 -0.41 3.05 -7.91
N LEU A 84 0.58 3.25 -7.04
CA LEU A 84 1.09 4.58 -6.71
C LEU A 84 1.74 5.24 -7.94
N GLY A 85 2.52 4.45 -8.69
CA GLY A 85 3.11 4.88 -9.96
C GLY A 85 2.06 5.27 -10.99
N LEU A 86 1.05 4.44 -11.20
CA LEU A 86 -0.06 4.71 -12.12
C LEU A 86 -0.82 5.97 -11.71
N SER A 87 -1.12 6.11 -10.40
CA SER A 87 -1.84 7.27 -9.88
C SER A 87 -1.05 8.57 -10.10
N SER A 88 0.27 8.55 -9.91
CA SER A 88 1.16 9.66 -10.25
C SER A 88 1.24 9.90 -11.76
N TYR A 89 1.35 8.85 -12.57
CA TYR A 89 1.48 8.92 -14.03
C TYR A 89 0.30 9.67 -14.66
N VAL A 90 -0.92 9.34 -14.24
CA VAL A 90 -2.16 9.86 -14.82
C VAL A 90 -2.31 11.37 -14.59
N VAL A 91 -1.73 11.91 -13.51
CA VAL A 91 -1.87 13.32 -13.11
C VAL A 91 -0.63 14.16 -13.39
N GLU A 92 0.45 13.55 -13.91
CA GLU A 92 1.72 14.24 -14.17
C GLU A 92 1.73 14.91 -15.56
N PRO A 93 1.91 16.24 -15.64
CA PRO A 93 1.94 16.96 -16.91
C PRO A 93 3.28 16.86 -17.65
N GLY A 94 4.41 16.67 -16.95
CA GLY A 94 5.73 16.72 -17.56
C GLY A 94 6.13 15.43 -18.27
N ASN A 95 6.45 15.49 -19.57
CA ASN A 95 6.75 14.31 -20.40
C ASN A 95 7.88 13.42 -19.85
N ILE A 96 9.02 14.02 -19.44
CA ILE A 96 10.16 13.26 -18.91
C ILE A 96 9.81 12.59 -17.58
N ARG A 97 9.19 13.33 -16.66
CA ARG A 97 8.76 12.79 -15.36
C ARG A 97 7.76 11.67 -15.54
N ARG A 98 6.78 11.88 -16.42
CA ARG A 98 5.74 10.90 -16.76
C ARG A 98 6.34 9.63 -17.38
N MET A 99 7.35 9.76 -18.24
CA MET A 99 8.09 8.61 -18.78
C MET A 99 8.78 7.79 -17.68
N VAL A 100 9.52 8.45 -16.78
CA VAL A 100 10.20 7.78 -15.66
C VAL A 100 9.19 7.12 -14.71
N ILE A 101 8.13 7.83 -14.32
CA ILE A 101 7.04 7.29 -13.50
C ILE A 101 6.39 6.08 -14.17
N GLY A 102 6.14 6.16 -15.48
CA GLY A 102 5.59 5.06 -16.27
C GLY A 102 6.51 3.83 -16.27
N GLY A 103 7.82 4.04 -16.44
CA GLY A 103 8.83 2.99 -16.33
C GLY A 103 8.82 2.31 -14.96
N CYS A 104 8.82 3.09 -13.87
CA CYS A 104 8.68 2.54 -12.51
C CYS A 104 7.39 1.74 -12.32
N THR A 105 6.28 2.22 -12.90
CA THR A 105 4.96 1.57 -12.83
C THR A 105 4.97 0.22 -13.52
N ILE A 106 5.48 0.14 -14.75
CA ILE A 106 5.55 -1.10 -15.53
C ILE A 106 6.48 -2.10 -14.84
N PHE A 107 7.65 -1.64 -14.40
CA PHE A 107 8.59 -2.48 -13.68
C PHE A 107 7.99 -3.00 -12.36
N GLY A 108 7.33 -2.13 -11.59
CA GLY A 108 6.64 -2.53 -10.36
C GLY A 108 5.51 -3.53 -10.59
N ALA A 109 4.76 -3.39 -11.68
CA ALA A 109 3.71 -4.34 -12.06
C ALA A 109 4.30 -5.71 -12.42
N PHE A 110 5.39 -5.74 -13.20
CA PHE A 110 6.10 -6.97 -13.53
C PHE A 110 6.68 -7.65 -12.28
N ALA A 111 7.44 -6.90 -11.48
CA ALA A 111 8.07 -7.40 -10.26
C ALA A 111 7.02 -7.90 -9.25
N GLY A 112 5.93 -7.14 -9.04
CA GLY A 112 4.84 -7.54 -8.18
C GLY A 112 4.12 -8.78 -8.68
N THR A 113 3.90 -8.90 -9.99
CA THR A 113 3.28 -10.10 -10.58
C THR A 113 4.14 -11.33 -10.32
N LEU A 114 5.46 -11.21 -10.53
CA LEU A 114 6.41 -12.30 -10.28
C LEU A 114 6.45 -12.70 -8.81
N VAL A 115 6.57 -11.73 -7.89
CA VAL A 115 6.61 -12.02 -6.45
C VAL A 115 5.30 -12.65 -5.99
N PHE A 116 4.16 -12.06 -6.36
CA PHE A 116 2.88 -12.52 -5.90
C PHE A 116 2.46 -13.86 -6.52
N SER A 117 2.84 -14.15 -7.78
CA SER A 117 2.59 -15.47 -8.38
C SER A 117 3.31 -16.58 -7.61
N VAL A 118 4.56 -16.36 -7.20
CA VAL A 118 5.31 -17.30 -6.36
C VAL A 118 4.60 -17.51 -5.02
N MET A 119 4.07 -16.45 -4.40
CA MET A 119 3.30 -16.56 -3.16
C MET A 119 2.01 -17.37 -3.32
N LEU A 120 1.33 -17.26 -4.46
CA LEU A 120 0.14 -18.03 -4.78
C LEU A 120 0.45 -19.49 -5.12
N SER A 121 1.58 -19.77 -5.77
CA SER A 121 2.00 -21.12 -6.10
C SER A 121 2.55 -21.90 -4.90
N HIS A 122 3.06 -21.18 -3.89
CA HIS A 122 3.65 -21.75 -2.68
C HIS A 122 3.05 -21.17 -1.39
N PRO A 123 1.73 -21.29 -1.18
CA PRO A 123 1.08 -20.77 0.02
C PRO A 123 1.62 -21.41 1.31
N GLU A 124 2.15 -22.63 1.24
CA GLU A 124 2.76 -23.36 2.34
C GLU A 124 4.04 -22.71 2.88
N TRP A 125 4.67 -21.81 2.12
CA TRP A 125 5.84 -21.05 2.60
C TRP A 125 5.46 -19.86 3.48
N MET A 126 4.16 -19.52 3.57
CA MET A 126 3.65 -18.45 4.41
C MET A 126 3.53 -18.89 5.87
N ASN A 127 4.40 -18.35 6.71
CA ASN A 127 4.38 -18.52 8.15
C ASN A 127 3.82 -17.27 8.82
N ILE A 128 2.80 -17.44 9.65
CA ILE A 128 2.07 -16.36 10.31
C ILE A 128 2.09 -16.62 11.81
N ALA A 129 2.49 -15.61 12.59
CA ALA A 129 2.51 -15.71 14.04
C ALA A 129 2.19 -14.35 14.68
N ILE A 130 1.66 -14.37 15.90
CA ILE A 130 1.53 -13.17 16.72
C ILE A 130 2.79 -13.02 17.57
N ARG A 131 3.40 -11.84 17.53
CA ARG A 131 4.52 -11.49 18.41
C ARG A 131 4.34 -10.07 18.91
N GLU A 132 4.43 -9.87 20.22
CA GLU A 132 4.38 -8.54 20.86
C GLU A 132 3.16 -7.70 20.37
N HIS A 133 1.98 -8.34 20.29
CA HIS A 133 0.73 -7.73 19.81
C HIS A 133 0.76 -7.21 18.36
N SER A 134 1.57 -7.83 17.49
CA SER A 134 1.61 -7.57 16.05
C SER A 134 1.66 -8.89 15.28
N ILE A 135 1.12 -8.92 14.05
CA ILE A 135 1.26 -10.08 13.18
C ILE A 135 2.62 -10.04 12.49
N VAL A 136 3.32 -11.15 12.58
CA VAL A 136 4.57 -11.43 11.88
C VAL A 136 4.26 -12.31 10.68
N TYR A 137 4.58 -11.81 9.50
CA TYR A 137 4.52 -12.54 8.25
C TYR A 137 5.92 -12.91 7.80
N LYS A 138 6.17 -14.20 7.58
CA LYS A 138 7.43 -14.72 7.05
C LYS A 138 7.15 -15.61 5.86
N PHE A 139 7.61 -15.18 4.69
CA PHE A 139 7.57 -15.99 3.48
C PHE A 139 8.95 -16.66 3.28
N SER A 140 9.01 -17.95 3.62
CA SER A 140 10.26 -18.72 3.72
C SER A 140 10.59 -19.40 2.39
N VAL A 141 11.26 -18.68 1.50
CA VAL A 141 11.67 -19.22 0.19
C VAL A 141 12.92 -20.13 0.35
N PRO A 142 12.87 -21.42 -0.03
CA PRO A 142 13.94 -22.39 0.22
C PRO A 142 15.32 -22.09 -0.39
N TYR A 143 15.44 -21.06 -1.24
CA TYR A 143 16.67 -20.70 -1.97
C TYR A 143 17.02 -19.21 -1.88
N ARG A 144 16.41 -18.48 -0.94
CA ARG A 144 16.59 -17.02 -0.83
C ARG A 144 18.04 -16.62 -0.60
N ASP A 145 18.75 -17.37 0.23
CA ASP A 145 20.13 -17.07 0.63
C ASP A 145 21.13 -17.29 -0.51
N SER A 146 20.74 -18.01 -1.57
CA SER A 146 21.57 -18.26 -2.74
C SER A 146 21.50 -17.15 -3.79
N ILE A 147 20.57 -16.19 -3.65
CA ILE A 147 20.35 -15.11 -4.63
C ILE A 147 20.95 -13.81 -4.10
N HIS A 148 22.17 -13.50 -4.50
CA HIS A 148 22.83 -12.23 -4.21
C HIS A 148 22.49 -11.20 -5.28
N LEU A 149 21.45 -10.39 -5.02
CA LEU A 149 21.15 -9.21 -5.82
C LEU A 149 21.91 -7.98 -5.28
N PRO A 150 22.39 -7.08 -6.15
CA PRO A 150 23.07 -5.85 -5.72
C PRO A 150 22.14 -4.86 -5.00
N ILE A 151 20.83 -4.99 -5.21
CA ILE A 151 19.80 -4.18 -4.56
C ILE A 151 18.93 -5.12 -3.73
N THR A 152 18.73 -4.79 -2.45
CA THR A 152 17.88 -5.59 -1.57
C THR A 152 16.41 -5.51 -2.02
N PRO A 153 15.59 -6.56 -1.80
CA PRO A 153 14.16 -6.52 -2.14
C PRO A 153 13.42 -5.34 -1.49
N ALA A 154 13.79 -4.97 -0.26
CA ALA A 154 13.22 -3.81 0.43
C ALA A 154 13.60 -2.49 -0.25
N ALA A 155 14.86 -2.34 -0.70
CA ALA A 155 15.27 -1.16 -1.45
C ALA A 155 14.55 -1.07 -2.81
N LEU A 156 14.37 -2.20 -3.50
CA LEU A 156 13.64 -2.25 -4.75
C LEU A 156 12.16 -1.87 -4.57
N TYR A 157 11.55 -2.35 -3.49
CA TYR A 157 10.20 -1.96 -3.09
C TYR A 157 10.10 -0.45 -2.83
N ALA A 158 11.03 0.10 -2.05
CA ALA A 158 11.05 1.52 -1.73
C ALA A 158 11.24 2.37 -3.00
N LEU A 159 12.14 1.97 -3.90
CA LEU A 159 12.37 2.68 -5.16
C LEU A 159 11.11 2.71 -6.03
N THR A 160 10.48 1.55 -6.25
CA THR A 160 9.29 1.44 -7.10
C THR A 160 8.09 2.22 -6.56
N THR A 161 7.94 2.27 -5.24
CA THR A 161 6.82 2.97 -4.59
C THR A 161 7.07 4.45 -4.36
N LEU A 162 8.28 4.85 -3.94
CA LEU A 162 8.58 6.24 -3.53
C LEU A 162 9.06 7.12 -4.68
N VAL A 163 9.81 6.59 -5.67
CA VAL A 163 10.30 7.40 -6.80
C VAL A 163 9.15 8.08 -7.55
N PRO A 164 8.04 7.39 -7.88
CA PRO A 164 6.89 8.05 -8.50
C PRO A 164 6.25 9.18 -7.69
N LEU A 165 6.34 9.11 -6.36
CA LEU A 165 5.76 10.11 -5.46
C LEU A 165 6.65 11.35 -5.40
N PHE A 166 7.96 11.16 -5.23
CA PHE A 166 8.92 12.25 -5.13
C PHE A 166 9.18 12.95 -6.46
N LEU A 167 9.07 12.23 -7.58
CA LEU A 167 9.25 12.81 -8.91
C LEU A 167 8.04 13.62 -9.37
N SER A 168 6.87 13.46 -8.73
CA SER A 168 5.66 14.19 -9.09
C SER A 168 5.85 15.71 -8.98
N SER A 169 5.29 16.42 -9.96
CA SER A 169 5.19 17.89 -9.96
C SER A 169 4.34 18.44 -8.81
N HIS A 170 3.37 17.66 -8.31
CA HIS A 170 2.40 18.11 -7.31
C HIS A 170 2.97 18.05 -5.90
N ARG A 171 3.01 19.21 -5.21
CA ARG A 171 3.53 19.31 -3.83
C ARG A 171 2.80 18.41 -2.85
N LEU A 172 1.48 18.26 -2.99
CA LEU A 172 0.68 17.42 -2.08
C LEU A 172 1.00 15.93 -2.21
N ILE A 173 1.32 15.45 -3.42
CA ILE A 173 1.76 14.07 -3.66
C ILE A 173 3.14 13.83 -3.04
N LYS A 174 4.06 14.80 -3.17
CA LYS A 174 5.39 14.72 -2.53
C LYS A 174 5.30 14.68 -0.99
N ILE A 175 4.39 15.45 -0.39
CA ILE A 175 4.12 15.38 1.05
C ILE A 175 3.63 14.00 1.45
N PHE A 176 2.71 13.40 0.69
CA PHE A 176 2.27 12.03 0.93
C PHE A 176 3.44 11.03 0.85
N GLY A 177 4.28 11.14 -0.17
CA GLY A 177 5.50 10.32 -0.31
C GLY A 177 6.44 10.47 0.88
N LEU A 178 6.63 11.69 1.39
CA LEU A 178 7.44 11.94 2.58
C LEU A 178 6.83 11.28 3.83
N LEU A 179 5.52 11.42 4.05
CA LEU A 179 4.83 10.80 5.19
C LEU A 179 4.95 9.26 5.15
N VAL A 180 4.75 8.66 3.97
CA VAL A 180 4.90 7.21 3.78
C VAL A 180 6.35 6.77 4.03
N ALA A 181 7.34 7.49 3.50
CA ALA A 181 8.76 7.19 3.72
C ALA A 181 9.14 7.29 5.21
N LEU A 182 8.73 8.36 5.90
CA LEU A 182 8.98 8.53 7.32
C LEU A 182 8.32 7.41 8.16
N SER A 183 7.09 7.03 7.81
CA SER A 183 6.40 5.92 8.49
C SER A 183 7.08 4.57 8.27
N SER A 184 7.66 4.34 7.09
CA SER A 184 8.45 3.14 6.78
C SER A 184 9.71 3.08 7.64
N VAL A 185 10.47 4.18 7.72
CA VAL A 185 11.67 4.28 8.55
C VAL A 185 11.33 4.03 10.01
N LEU A 186 10.25 4.65 10.52
CA LEU A 186 9.79 4.47 11.89
C LEU A 186 9.36 3.02 12.17
N ALA A 187 8.57 2.42 11.27
CA ALA A 187 8.13 1.04 11.38
C ALA A 187 9.31 0.06 11.33
N SER A 188 10.32 0.31 10.50
CA SER A 188 11.52 -0.52 10.43
C SER A 188 12.37 -0.42 11.70
N ALA A 189 12.56 0.80 12.23
CA ALA A 189 13.37 1.04 13.41
C ALA A 189 12.75 0.46 14.70
N ILE A 190 11.43 0.58 14.87
CA ILE A 190 10.74 0.18 16.11
C ILE A 190 10.14 -1.23 16.00
N TYR A 191 9.61 -1.58 14.83
CA TYR A 191 8.81 -2.79 14.61
C TYR A 191 9.41 -3.69 13.53
N GLY A 192 10.74 -3.71 13.37
CA GLY A 192 11.41 -4.50 12.33
C GLY A 192 10.97 -5.97 12.24
N TYR A 193 10.62 -6.58 13.38
CA TYR A 193 10.12 -7.97 13.43
C TYR A 193 8.72 -8.17 12.83
N ALA A 194 7.88 -7.12 12.80
CA ALA A 194 6.51 -7.11 12.27
C ALA A 194 6.32 -5.99 11.21
N TYR A 195 7.41 -5.62 10.53
CA TYR A 195 7.49 -4.44 9.67
C TYR A 195 6.34 -4.35 8.66
N ILE A 196 6.03 -5.46 7.97
CA ILE A 196 5.03 -5.47 6.89
C ILE A 196 3.64 -5.09 7.43
N SER A 197 3.21 -5.71 8.52
CA SER A 197 1.91 -5.45 9.17
C SER A 197 1.83 -3.99 9.66
N VAL A 198 2.81 -3.59 10.48
CA VAL A 198 2.80 -2.27 11.14
C VAL A 198 2.92 -1.12 10.14
N TRP A 199 3.80 -1.25 9.14
CA TRP A 199 3.94 -0.21 8.13
C TRP A 199 2.68 -0.07 7.27
N CYS A 200 2.06 -1.18 6.87
CA CYS A 200 0.80 -1.12 6.12
C CYS A 200 -0.31 -0.44 6.91
N PHE A 201 -0.37 -0.65 8.23
CA PHE A 201 -1.31 0.06 9.11
C PHE A 201 -1.02 1.57 9.15
N PHE A 202 0.23 2.00 9.34
CA PHE A 202 0.56 3.43 9.32
C PHE A 202 0.29 4.07 7.96
N ALA A 203 0.62 3.37 6.87
CA ALA A 203 0.32 3.83 5.51
C ALA A 203 -1.20 3.95 5.28
N ALA A 204 -1.99 3.02 5.85
CA ALA A 204 -3.44 3.09 5.84
C ALA A 204 -3.96 4.36 6.55
N LEU A 205 -3.46 4.68 7.74
CA LEU A 205 -3.82 5.93 8.43
C LEU A 205 -3.40 7.17 7.64
N ILE A 206 -2.17 7.18 7.11
CA ILE A 206 -1.66 8.28 6.28
C ILE A 206 -2.52 8.45 5.02
N SER A 207 -3.11 7.38 4.48
CA SER A 207 -3.96 7.48 3.29
C SER A 207 -5.19 8.37 3.49
N LEU A 208 -5.64 8.62 4.73
CA LEU A 208 -6.71 9.61 5.01
C LEU A 208 -6.33 11.03 4.54
N TYR A 209 -5.04 11.38 4.55
CA TYR A 209 -4.55 12.62 3.96
C TYR A 209 -4.93 12.74 2.47
N LEU A 210 -5.04 11.63 1.75
CA LEU A 210 -5.42 11.64 0.33
C LEU A 210 -6.85 12.13 0.12
N VAL A 211 -7.74 11.96 1.09
CA VAL A 211 -9.11 12.51 1.03
C VAL A 211 -9.06 14.03 1.00
N TYR A 212 -8.24 14.63 1.88
CA TYR A 212 -7.98 16.08 1.87
C TYR A 212 -7.29 16.53 0.56
N MET A 213 -6.28 15.77 0.11
CA MET A 213 -5.55 16.09 -1.12
C MET A 213 -6.47 16.11 -2.34
N VAL A 214 -7.28 15.05 -2.53
CA VAL A 214 -8.23 14.94 -3.65
C VAL A 214 -9.22 16.10 -3.61
N ARG A 215 -9.81 16.39 -2.44
CA ARG A 215 -10.73 17.53 -2.28
C ARG A 215 -10.08 18.86 -2.67
N SER A 216 -8.83 19.08 -2.23
CA SER A 216 -8.09 20.32 -2.48
C SER A 216 -7.71 20.48 -3.95
N LEU A 217 -7.30 19.41 -4.62
CA LEU A 217 -6.92 19.44 -6.04
C LEU A 217 -8.14 19.54 -6.96
N VAL A 218 -9.25 18.89 -6.60
CA VAL A 218 -10.52 19.03 -7.31
C VAL A 218 -11.06 20.47 -7.20
N ALA A 219 -11.02 21.07 -6.00
CA ALA A 219 -11.47 22.45 -5.81
C ALA A 219 -10.69 23.45 -6.68
N LYS A 220 -9.37 23.27 -6.82
CA LYS A 220 -8.52 24.12 -7.69
C LYS A 220 -8.80 23.93 -9.19
N SER A 221 -9.32 22.79 -9.60
CA SER A 221 -9.61 22.48 -11.01
C SER A 221 -10.96 23.02 -11.52
N LYS A 222 -11.85 23.46 -10.62
CA LYS A 222 -13.11 24.08 -11.05
C LYS A 222 -12.81 25.51 -11.56
N PRO A 223 -13.30 25.89 -12.76
CA PRO A 223 -13.20 27.28 -13.19
C PRO A 223 -13.94 28.17 -12.19
N ILE A 224 -13.35 29.32 -11.85
CA ILE A 224 -14.05 30.37 -11.12
C ILE A 224 -15.17 30.82 -12.06
N THR A 225 -16.40 30.39 -11.77
CA THR A 225 -17.59 31.01 -12.37
C THR A 225 -17.67 32.41 -11.79
N VAL A 226 -17.16 33.39 -12.54
CA VAL A 226 -17.44 34.83 -12.38
C VAL A 226 -18.75 35.12 -13.10
#